data_AF-A0A2E8YWI6-F1
#
_entry.id   AF-A0A2E8YWI6-F1
#
_cell.length_a   1.000
_cell.length_b   1.000
_cell.length_c   1.000
_cell.angle_alpha   90.00
_cell.angle_beta   90.00
_cell.angle_gamma   90.00
#
_symmetry.space_group_name_H-M   'P 1'
#
loop_
_entity.id
_entity.type
_entity.pdbx_description
1 polymer ?
#
loop_
_entity_poly.entity_id
_entity_poly.type
_entity_poly.pdbx_seq_one_letter_code
_entity_poly.pdbx_strand_id
1 'polypeptide(L)'
;MDFDHESALRLGGWDPRYAVVLATSARDGVAAALVDTNGDGADVDLDQYEQAADGRWVEVASSNCDDTGAFATGFMAVAWGRATPRAMVTVEFQAARHTVECTDQGWWMFVMPSRSGDAPTVEAVARAGD
;
A
#
# COMPACT_ATOMS: atom_id res chain seq x y z
N MET A 1 18.20 -1.11 1.74
CA MET A 1 17.37 -0.02 2.27
C MET A 1 15.96 -0.56 2.33
N ASP A 2 15.33 -0.46 3.48
CA ASP A 2 13.94 -0.87 3.64
C ASP A 2 13.05 0.15 2.93
N PHE A 3 11.95 -0.30 2.34
CA PHE A 3 11.04 0.60 1.63
C PHE A 3 10.21 1.41 2.64
N ASP A 4 10.25 2.73 2.53
CA ASP A 4 9.62 3.67 3.46
C ASP A 4 9.00 4.87 2.71
N HIS A 5 8.45 5.83 3.47
CA HIS A 5 7.83 7.06 2.95
C HIS A 5 8.78 7.82 2.02
N GLU A 6 10.02 8.05 2.44
CA GLU A 6 11.03 8.77 1.65
C GLU A 6 11.38 8.02 0.37
N SER A 7 11.42 6.69 0.43
CA SER A 7 11.62 5.84 -0.75
C SER A 7 10.46 6.00 -1.73
N ALA A 8 9.20 5.99 -1.26
CA ALA A 8 8.03 6.16 -2.10
C ALA A 8 8.05 7.50 -2.85
N LEU A 9 8.27 8.61 -2.14
CA LEU A 9 8.34 9.94 -2.78
C LEU A 9 9.47 10.02 -3.82
N ARG A 10 10.68 9.60 -3.43
CA ARG A 10 11.87 9.70 -4.29
C ARG A 10 11.78 8.80 -5.53
N LEU A 11 11.25 7.58 -5.37
CA LEU A 11 11.22 6.58 -6.44
C LEU A 11 10.03 6.74 -7.37
N GLY A 12 8.87 7.18 -6.87
CA GLY A 12 7.69 7.55 -7.68
C GLY A 12 7.80 8.92 -8.35
N GLY A 13 8.86 9.69 -8.07
CA GLY A 13 9.09 10.99 -8.71
C GLY A 13 8.23 12.13 -8.16
N TRP A 14 7.68 11.97 -6.95
CA TRP A 14 6.84 12.95 -6.29
C TRP A 14 7.63 14.10 -5.67
N ASP A 15 7.10 15.33 -5.75
CA ASP A 15 7.71 16.48 -5.09
C ASP A 15 7.31 16.49 -3.61
N PRO A 16 8.27 16.32 -2.67
CA PRO A 16 7.98 16.21 -1.24
C PRO A 16 7.40 17.50 -0.62
N ARG A 17 7.38 18.60 -1.36
CA ARG A 17 6.74 19.86 -0.92
C ARG A 17 5.22 19.82 -1.04
N TYR A 18 4.69 18.91 -1.86
CA TYR A 18 3.26 18.84 -2.19
C TYR A 18 2.68 17.47 -1.91
N ALA A 19 3.37 16.41 -2.34
CA ALA A 19 2.86 15.06 -2.20
C ALA A 19 2.96 14.57 -0.75
N VAL A 20 1.94 13.79 -0.33
CA VAL A 20 1.84 13.20 1.00
C VAL A 20 1.67 11.70 0.85
N VAL A 21 2.61 10.90 1.39
CA VAL A 21 2.43 9.45 1.43
C VAL A 21 1.45 9.10 2.55
N LEU A 22 0.37 8.44 2.18
CA LEU A 22 -0.78 8.13 3.02
C LEU A 22 -0.62 6.77 3.72
N ALA A 23 -0.05 5.80 3.01
CA ALA A 23 0.29 4.47 3.49
C ALA A 23 1.41 3.86 2.63
N THR A 24 2.24 3.02 3.23
CA THR A 24 3.19 2.16 2.51
C THR A 24 3.11 0.75 3.07
N SER A 25 3.45 -0.24 2.24
CA SER A 25 3.61 -1.62 2.69
C SER A 25 4.68 -2.28 1.84
N ALA A 26 5.52 -3.10 2.47
CA ALA A 26 6.60 -3.82 1.81
C ALA A 26 6.75 -5.21 2.40
N ARG A 27 6.90 -6.22 1.54
CA ARG A 27 7.11 -7.61 1.94
C ARG A 27 7.86 -8.36 0.86
N ASP A 28 8.95 -9.01 1.26
CA ASP A 28 9.68 -10.00 0.45
C ASP A 28 9.94 -9.56 -1.00
N GLY A 29 10.45 -8.34 -1.18
CA GLY A 29 10.86 -7.81 -2.48
C GLY A 29 9.76 -7.12 -3.29
N VAL A 30 8.55 -7.00 -2.78
CA VAL A 30 7.49 -6.16 -3.37
C VAL A 30 7.04 -5.08 -2.39
N ALA A 31 6.61 -3.94 -2.91
CA ALA A 31 6.09 -2.85 -2.11
C ALA A 31 5.05 -2.02 -2.89
N ALA A 32 4.25 -1.26 -2.15
CA ALA A 32 3.34 -0.28 -2.72
C ALA A 32 3.22 0.95 -1.80
N ALA A 33 2.76 2.06 -2.36
CA ALA A 33 2.46 3.28 -1.65
C ALA A 33 1.16 3.92 -2.15
N LEU A 34 0.38 4.49 -1.23
CA LEU A 34 -0.68 5.43 -1.56
C LEU A 34 -0.11 6.84 -1.42
N VAL A 35 -0.20 7.65 -2.47
CA VAL A 35 0.34 9.00 -2.52
C VAL A 35 -0.77 9.96 -2.88
N ASP A 36 -1.10 10.85 -1.95
CA ASP A 36 -1.87 12.05 -2.25
C ASP A 36 -0.94 13.02 -2.98
N THR A 37 -1.23 13.28 -4.24
CA THR A 37 -0.28 13.93 -5.17
C THR A 37 -0.03 15.40 -4.84
N ASN A 38 -0.94 16.05 -4.12
CA ASN A 38 -0.88 17.48 -3.82
C ASN A 38 -1.25 17.84 -2.36
N GLY A 39 -1.63 16.84 -1.55
CA GLY A 39 -1.96 16.99 -0.13
C GLY A 39 -3.41 17.42 0.15
N ASP A 40 -4.30 17.40 -0.83
CA ASP A 40 -5.71 17.80 -0.68
C ASP A 40 -6.67 16.62 -0.41
N GLY A 41 -6.16 15.38 -0.51
CA GLY A 41 -6.89 14.14 -0.31
C GLY A 41 -7.86 13.76 -1.43
N ALA A 42 -7.86 14.46 -2.57
CA ALA A 42 -8.74 14.20 -3.71
C ALA A 42 -8.07 13.31 -4.76
N ASP A 43 -6.80 13.57 -5.08
CA ASP A 43 -6.06 12.84 -6.10
C ASP A 43 -5.03 11.91 -5.45
N VAL A 44 -5.44 10.65 -5.23
CA VAL A 44 -4.59 9.60 -4.64
C VAL A 44 -4.17 8.59 -5.69
N ASP A 45 -2.86 8.40 -5.80
CA ASP A 45 -2.23 7.43 -6.67
C ASP A 45 -1.73 6.23 -5.87
N LEU A 46 -1.81 5.06 -6.50
CA LEU A 46 -1.22 3.81 -6.07
C LEU A 46 0.05 3.55 -6.89
N ASP A 47 1.19 3.66 -6.23
CA ASP A 47 2.48 3.29 -6.80
C ASP A 47 2.89 1.88 -6.37
N GLN A 48 3.53 1.16 -7.27
CA GLN A 48 3.94 -0.23 -7.12
C GLN A 48 5.44 -0.35 -7.34
N TYR A 49 6.11 -1.14 -6.51
CA TYR A 49 7.56 -1.24 -6.48
C TYR A 49 8.02 -2.70 -6.38
N GLU A 50 9.12 -3.01 -7.05
CA GLU A 50 9.82 -4.30 -6.94
C GLU A 50 11.28 -4.06 -6.57
N GLN A 51 11.84 -4.95 -5.76
CA GLN A 51 13.25 -4.97 -5.45
C GLN A 51 14.00 -5.72 -6.55
N ALA A 52 14.86 -5.01 -7.26
CA ALA A 52 15.75 -5.59 -8.25
C ALA A 52 16.79 -6.54 -7.59
N ALA A 53 17.43 -7.37 -8.41
CA ALA A 53 18.41 -8.37 -7.95
C ALA A 53 19.63 -7.76 -7.20
N ASP A 54 19.93 -6.48 -7.42
CA ASP A 54 20.97 -5.73 -6.72
C ASP A 54 20.50 -5.14 -5.37
N GLY A 55 19.26 -5.42 -4.97
CA GLY A 55 18.64 -4.94 -3.74
C GLY A 55 18.03 -3.53 -3.84
N ARG A 56 18.06 -2.90 -5.01
CA ARG A 56 17.47 -1.57 -5.23
C ARG A 56 15.98 -1.66 -5.51
N TRP A 57 15.20 -0.78 -4.89
CA TRP A 57 13.78 -0.60 -5.21
C TRP A 57 13.59 0.18 -6.52
N VAL A 58 12.64 -0.26 -7.33
CA VAL A 58 12.27 0.34 -8.61
C VAL A 58 10.75 0.46 -8.66
N GLU A 59 10.25 1.64 -9.03
CA GLU A 59 8.84 1.82 -9.37
C GLU A 59 8.54 1.08 -10.67
N VAL A 60 7.49 0.27 -10.68
CA VAL A 60 7.13 -0.59 -11.82
C VAL A 60 5.75 -0.25 -12.41
N ALA A 61 4.90 0.44 -11.64
CA ALA A 61 3.63 0.95 -12.10
C ALA A 61 3.11 2.05 -11.16
N SER A 62 2.34 2.97 -11.73
CA SER A 62 1.58 3.99 -11.01
C SER A 62 0.20 4.13 -11.65
N SER A 63 -0.82 4.38 -10.83
CA SER A 63 -2.20 4.53 -11.27
C SER A 63 -3.05 5.23 -10.21
N ASN A 64 -4.01 6.05 -10.62
CA ASN A 64 -5.04 6.57 -9.71
C ASN A 64 -5.80 5.44 -9.02
N CYS A 65 -6.22 5.68 -7.77
CA CYS A 65 -7.02 4.72 -7.02
C CYS A 65 -8.17 5.39 -6.25
N ASP A 66 -9.22 4.60 -5.98
CA ASP A 66 -10.31 5.00 -5.10
C ASP A 66 -9.96 4.78 -3.62
N ASP A 67 -10.85 5.19 -2.71
CA ASP A 67 -10.76 5.00 -1.26
C ASP A 67 -10.61 3.55 -0.78
N THR A 68 -10.82 2.58 -1.65
CA THR A 68 -10.64 1.15 -1.38
C THR A 68 -10.38 0.41 -2.67
N GLY A 69 -9.60 -0.65 -2.59
CA GLY A 69 -9.43 -1.54 -3.72
C GLY A 69 -8.55 -2.73 -3.38
N ALA A 70 -8.61 -3.73 -4.26
CA ALA A 70 -7.78 -4.92 -4.18
C ALA A 70 -7.61 -5.48 -5.59
N PHE A 71 -6.37 -5.86 -5.92
CA PHE A 71 -6.07 -6.60 -7.13
C PHE A 71 -4.79 -7.41 -6.96
N ALA A 72 -4.50 -8.25 -7.96
CA ALA A 72 -3.21 -8.89 -8.10
C ALA A 72 -2.60 -8.57 -9.45
N THR A 73 -1.28 -8.45 -9.45
CA THR A 73 -0.44 -8.36 -10.64
C THR A 73 0.27 -9.69 -10.85
N GLY A 74 1.14 -9.76 -11.87
CA GLY A 74 1.99 -10.93 -12.09
C GLY A 74 3.07 -11.15 -11.02
N PHE A 75 3.22 -10.25 -10.04
CA PHE A 75 4.28 -10.30 -9.03
C PHE A 75 3.81 -10.01 -7.60
N MET A 76 2.65 -9.38 -7.40
CA MET A 76 2.12 -9.12 -6.05
C MET A 76 0.60 -9.14 -5.98
N ALA A 77 0.08 -9.38 -4.79
CA ALA A 77 -1.29 -9.09 -4.40
C ALA A 77 -1.29 -7.82 -3.55
N VAL A 78 -2.21 -6.90 -3.81
CA VAL A 78 -2.33 -5.60 -3.14
C VAL A 78 -3.77 -5.34 -2.73
N ALA A 79 -3.95 -4.78 -1.54
CA ALA A 79 -5.22 -4.23 -1.10
C ALA A 79 -5.00 -2.98 -0.25
N TRP A 80 -5.93 -2.05 -0.32
CA TRP A 80 -5.87 -0.81 0.44
C TRP A 80 -7.26 -0.34 0.82
N GLY A 81 -7.33 0.59 1.77
CA GLY A 81 -8.52 1.36 1.95
C GLY A 81 -8.49 2.33 3.11
N ARG A 82 -9.66 2.89 3.40
CA ARG A 82 -9.90 3.76 4.55
C ARG A 82 -10.31 2.97 5.80
N ALA A 83 -9.91 3.44 6.97
CA ALA A 83 -10.41 2.98 8.26
C ALA A 83 -10.28 4.10 9.32
N THR A 84 -10.78 3.84 10.54
CA THR A 84 -10.47 4.72 11.67
C THR A 84 -8.95 4.73 11.89
N PRO A 85 -8.31 5.90 12.10
CA PRO A 85 -6.89 5.94 12.43
C PRO A 85 -6.53 4.96 13.53
N ARG A 86 -5.42 4.23 13.38
CA ARG A 86 -4.95 3.19 14.31
C ARG A 86 -5.81 1.93 14.42
N ALA A 87 -6.89 1.81 13.64
CA ALA A 87 -7.67 0.58 13.56
C ALA A 87 -6.83 -0.58 13.01
N MET A 88 -7.11 -1.80 13.46
CA MET A 88 -6.52 -3.01 12.90
C MET A 88 -7.47 -3.59 11.85
N VAL A 89 -6.97 -3.76 10.63
CA VAL A 89 -7.73 -4.33 9.50
C VAL A 89 -7.27 -5.74 9.25
N THR A 90 -8.21 -6.68 9.15
CA THR A 90 -7.94 -8.06 8.80
C THR A 90 -8.13 -8.25 7.30
N VAL A 91 -7.06 -8.66 6.63
CA VAL A 91 -7.01 -9.03 5.22
C VAL A 91 -6.81 -10.54 5.12
N GLU A 92 -7.69 -11.21 4.38
CA GLU A 92 -7.52 -12.61 4.02
C GLU A 92 -6.86 -12.71 2.65
N PHE A 93 -5.83 -13.53 2.55
CA PHE A 93 -5.15 -13.81 1.30
C PHE A 93 -4.61 -15.25 1.31
N GLN A 94 -4.93 -16.03 0.27
CA GLN A 94 -4.51 -17.44 0.16
C GLN A 94 -4.82 -18.28 1.42
N ALA A 95 -6.02 -18.13 1.97
CA ALA A 95 -6.49 -18.77 3.21
C ALA A 95 -5.69 -18.43 4.48
N ALA A 96 -4.82 -17.42 4.42
CA ALA A 96 -4.13 -16.84 5.57
C ALA A 96 -4.76 -15.50 5.95
N ARG A 97 -4.82 -15.22 7.26
CA ARG A 97 -5.24 -13.93 7.79
C ARG A 97 -4.03 -13.08 8.13
N HIS A 98 -4.08 -11.83 7.70
CA HIS A 98 -3.08 -10.81 7.96
C HIS A 98 -3.74 -9.62 8.64
N THR A 99 -3.03 -9.01 9.59
CA THR A 99 -3.50 -7.81 10.26
C THR A 99 -2.62 -6.63 9.85
N VAL A 100 -3.25 -5.55 9.42
CA VAL A 100 -2.59 -4.30 9.01
C VAL A 100 -3.13 -3.17 9.88
N GLU A 101 -2.24 -2.35 10.45
CA GLU A 101 -2.63 -1.16 11.18
C GLU A 101 -2.93 -0.02 10.20
N CYS A 102 -4.03 0.69 10.44
CA CYS A 102 -4.38 1.90 9.73
C CYS A 102 -3.54 3.08 10.25
N THR A 103 -2.98 3.86 9.32
CA THR A 103 -2.15 5.02 9.62
C THR A 103 -2.95 6.10 10.37
N ASP A 104 -2.23 7.07 10.96
CA ASP A 104 -2.87 8.24 11.61
C ASP A 104 -3.74 9.05 10.64
N GLN A 105 -3.48 8.91 9.33
CA GLN A 105 -4.23 9.59 8.28
C GLN A 105 -5.49 8.82 7.86
N GLY A 106 -5.74 7.64 8.42
CA GLY A 106 -6.93 6.82 8.13
C GLY A 106 -6.82 5.94 6.89
N TRP A 107 -5.61 5.66 6.40
CA TRP A 107 -5.36 4.74 5.30
C TRP A 107 -4.66 3.46 5.77
N TRP A 108 -4.91 2.33 5.13
CA TRP A 108 -4.18 1.08 5.36
C TRP A 108 -3.80 0.47 4.02
N MET A 109 -2.72 -0.32 4.02
CA MET A 109 -2.22 -0.98 2.82
C MET A 109 -1.61 -2.35 3.13
N PHE A 110 -1.99 -3.32 2.33
CA PHE A 110 -1.49 -4.68 2.34
C PHE A 110 -0.79 -5.01 1.03
N VAL A 111 0.39 -5.62 1.11
CA VAL A 111 1.05 -6.26 -0.03
C VAL A 111 1.56 -7.64 0.35
N MET A 112 1.58 -8.54 -0.63
CA MET A 112 2.26 -9.83 -0.54
C MET A 112 2.77 -10.25 -1.93
N PRO A 113 3.99 -10.81 -2.07
CA PRO A 113 4.40 -11.39 -3.33
C PRO A 113 3.42 -12.48 -3.75
N SER A 114 2.99 -12.46 -5.00
CA SER A 114 2.06 -13.45 -5.54
C SER A 114 2.20 -13.58 -7.04
N ARG A 115 1.97 -14.80 -7.53
CA ARG A 115 1.80 -15.10 -8.96
C ARG A 115 0.44 -15.72 -9.28
N SER A 116 -0.43 -15.88 -8.27
CA SER A 116 -1.67 -16.65 -8.41
C SER A 116 -2.79 -15.89 -9.12
N GLY A 117 -2.67 -14.56 -9.28
CA GLY A 117 -3.73 -13.71 -9.82
C GLY A 117 -4.89 -13.48 -8.84
N ASP A 118 -4.85 -14.09 -7.66
CA ASP A 118 -5.88 -13.91 -6.63
C ASP A 118 -5.72 -12.55 -5.95
N ALA A 119 -6.80 -11.78 -5.86
CA ALA A 119 -6.82 -10.54 -5.09
C ALA A 119 -7.07 -10.83 -3.60
N PRO A 120 -6.51 -10.04 -2.67
CA PRO A 120 -6.84 -10.14 -1.25
C PRO A 120 -8.30 -9.74 -0.99
N THR A 121 -8.91 -10.29 0.05
CA THR A 121 -10.23 -9.91 0.54
C THR A 121 -10.14 -9.25 1.90
N VAL A 122 -11.00 -8.26 2.17
CA VAL A 122 -11.06 -7.57 3.47
C VAL A 122 -12.18 -8.16 4.30
N GLU A 123 -11.85 -8.78 5.44
CA GLU A 123 -12.84 -9.44 6.30
C GLU A 123 -13.46 -8.49 7.34
N ALA A 124 -12.64 -7.66 8.00
CA ALA A 124 -13.12 -6.82 9.11
C ALA A 124 -12.17 -5.65 9.43
N VAL A 125 -12.75 -4.56 9.96
CA VAL A 125 -12.03 -3.41 10.53
C VAL A 125 -12.34 -3.35 12.03
N ALA A 126 -11.37 -3.69 12.87
CA ALA A 126 -11.49 -3.57 14.32
C ALA A 126 -11.15 -2.13 14.73
N ARG A 127 -12.05 -1.47 15.48
CA ARG A 127 -11.81 -0.10 15.95
C ARG A 127 -10.72 -0.08 17.02
N ALA A 128 -9.93 0.98 17.05
CA ALA A 128 -8.97 1.19 18.13
C ALA A 128 -9.74 1.49 19.44
N GLY A 129 -9.63 0.61 20.44
CA GLY A 129 -10.05 0.87 21.82
C GLY A 129 -11.25 0.09 22.37
N ASP A 130 -11.29 -1.25 22.19
CA ASP A 130 -12.13 -2.13 23.02
C ASP A 130 -11.35 -2.66 24.24
#